data_AF-A0A527VWS7-F1
#
_entry.id   AF-A0A527VWS7-F1
#
_cell.length_a   1.000
_cell.length_b   1.000
_cell.length_c   1.000
_cell.angle_alpha   90.00
_cell.angle_beta   90.00
_cell.angle_gamma   90.00
#
_symmetry.space_group_name_H-M   'P 1'
#
loop_
_entity.id
_entity.type
_entity.pdbx_description
1 polymer ?
#
loop_
_entity_poly.entity_id
_entity_poly.type
_entity_poly.pdbx_seq_one_letter_code
_entity_poly.pdbx_strand_id
1 'polypeptide(L)'
;GYSPTKGHIGVAVVPALAALAEARPDLAGPEALASLVVGYEVAGRAGIALHATVSDYHTSGAWNALGVTAVAARLRRLDETQLREALGIAEYHGPRSQMMREIATPTMLHDGSGPGALIGLSAAVLAERGFTGAPAITVEAPEVATHWQDLGVFWQSLHQYVKPYPICRWAHAAIDAVRGLCLSHNLGASDIAHVQVNSFHYAAALFDGMPDTTSKAQYSLRF
;
A
#
# COMPACT_ATOMS: atom_id res chain seq x y z
N GLY A 1 2.57 5.35 -4.70
CA GLY A 1 3.29 4.16 -4.24
C GLY A 1 4.27 4.59 -3.18
N TYR A 2 4.70 3.66 -2.34
CA TYR A 2 5.56 3.96 -1.20
C TYR A 2 6.69 2.94 -1.11
N SER A 3 7.92 3.40 -1.30
CA SER A 3 9.08 2.50 -1.43
C SER A 3 9.41 1.72 -0.14
N PRO A 4 9.39 2.33 1.06
CA PRO A 4 9.69 1.62 2.31
C PRO A 4 8.80 0.40 2.57
N THR A 5 7.55 0.43 2.09
CA THR A 5 6.58 -0.66 2.29
C THR A 5 6.25 -1.43 1.01
N LYS A 6 6.97 -1.17 -0.09
CA LYS A 6 6.77 -1.83 -1.39
C LYS A 6 5.29 -1.85 -1.82
N GLY A 7 4.51 -0.81 -1.51
CA GLY A 7 3.05 -0.87 -1.62
C GLY A 7 2.34 0.44 -1.97
N HIS A 8 1.02 0.43 -1.77
CA HIS A 8 0.08 1.41 -2.32
C HIS A 8 -0.92 1.90 -1.27
N ILE A 9 -0.64 3.04 -0.63
CA ILE A 9 -1.57 3.59 0.38
C ILE A 9 -2.84 4.17 -0.24
N GLY A 10 -2.67 5.04 -1.25
CA GLY A 10 -3.77 5.82 -1.81
C GLY A 10 -4.93 5.01 -2.41
N VAL A 11 -4.67 3.80 -2.89
CA VAL A 11 -5.71 2.94 -3.50
C VAL A 11 -6.74 2.46 -2.48
N ALA A 12 -6.43 2.46 -1.19
CA ALA A 12 -7.39 2.15 -0.12
C ALA A 12 -7.92 3.42 0.55
N VAL A 13 -7.03 4.35 0.91
CA VAL A 13 -7.38 5.52 1.73
C VAL A 13 -8.25 6.52 0.96
N VAL A 14 -7.96 6.78 -0.32
CA VAL A 14 -8.74 7.73 -1.14
C VAL A 14 -10.19 7.27 -1.34
N PRO A 15 -10.48 6.04 -1.82
CA PRO A 15 -11.87 5.62 -1.97
C PRO A 15 -12.59 5.46 -0.63
N ALA A 16 -11.90 5.08 0.45
CA ALA A 16 -12.51 5.05 1.77
C ALA A 16 -12.93 6.45 2.26
N LEU A 17 -12.09 7.47 2.04
CA LEU A 17 -12.44 8.85 2.33
C LEU A 17 -13.63 9.31 1.47
N ALA A 18 -13.64 8.97 0.18
CA ALA A 18 -14.76 9.31 -0.71
C ALA A 18 -16.08 8.69 -0.21
N ALA A 19 -16.06 7.39 0.13
CA ALA A 19 -17.24 6.70 0.67
C ALA A 19 -17.72 7.28 2.01
N LEU A 20 -16.79 7.65 2.91
CA LEU A 20 -17.14 8.30 4.18
C LEU A 20 -17.69 9.72 3.98
N ALA A 21 -17.20 10.43 2.96
CA ALA A 21 -17.66 11.78 2.62
C ALA A 21 -19.08 11.79 2.08
N GLU A 22 -19.56 10.71 1.43
CA GLU A 22 -20.95 10.59 0.99
C GLU A 22 -21.95 10.72 2.16
N ALA A 23 -21.57 10.27 3.35
CA ALA A 23 -22.39 10.39 4.56
C ALA A 23 -22.21 11.74 5.29
N ARG A 24 -21.32 12.63 4.80
CA ARG A 24 -20.99 13.91 5.43
C ARG A 24 -21.00 15.06 4.40
N PRO A 25 -22.19 15.55 4.02
CA PRO A 25 -22.32 16.63 3.02
C PRO A 25 -21.69 17.96 3.45
N ASP A 26 -21.41 18.12 4.74
CA ASP A 26 -20.76 19.28 5.37
C ASP A 26 -19.24 19.13 5.51
N LEU A 27 -18.64 18.02 5.06
CA LEU A 27 -17.20 17.79 5.14
C LEU A 27 -16.44 18.82 4.29
N ALA A 28 -15.75 19.75 4.95
CA ALA A 28 -14.94 20.76 4.29
C ALA A 28 -13.67 20.16 3.67
N GLY A 29 -13.23 20.70 2.53
CA GLY A 29 -12.01 20.28 1.83
C GLY A 29 -10.75 20.20 2.71
N PRO A 30 -10.45 21.19 3.58
CA PRO A 30 -9.31 21.11 4.50
C PRO A 30 -9.42 19.95 5.50
N GLU A 31 -10.63 19.63 5.98
CA GLU A 31 -10.83 18.50 6.89
C GLU A 31 -10.70 17.16 6.16
N ALA A 32 -11.19 17.07 4.93
CA ALA A 32 -11.00 15.91 4.07
C ALA A 32 -9.51 15.66 3.79
N LEU A 33 -8.76 16.73 3.47
CA LEU A 33 -7.31 16.65 3.25
C LEU A 33 -6.55 16.25 4.52
N ALA A 34 -6.92 16.81 5.68
CA ALA A 34 -6.32 16.42 6.96
C ALA A 34 -6.58 14.94 7.26
N SER A 35 -7.80 14.45 6.98
CA SER A 35 -8.15 13.03 7.16
C SER A 35 -7.36 12.13 6.20
N LEU A 36 -7.20 12.56 4.94
CA LEU A 36 -6.34 11.87 3.98
C LEU A 36 -4.89 11.77 4.49
N VAL A 37 -4.32 12.86 5.00
CA VAL A 37 -2.97 12.89 5.57
C VAL A 37 -2.85 11.92 6.74
N VAL A 38 -3.83 11.89 7.65
CA VAL A 38 -3.87 10.93 8.78
C VAL A 38 -3.88 9.48 8.27
N GLY A 39 -4.72 9.17 7.28
CA GLY A 39 -4.78 7.83 6.70
C GLY A 39 -3.44 7.41 6.09
N TYR A 40 -2.77 8.33 5.39
CA TYR A 40 -1.44 8.07 4.82
C TYR A 40 -0.38 7.85 5.90
N GLU A 41 -0.44 8.62 6.97
CA GLU A 41 0.51 8.55 8.07
C GLU A 41 0.42 7.20 8.79
N VAL A 42 -0.79 6.80 9.19
CA VAL A 42 -1.04 5.56 9.90
C VAL A 42 -0.72 4.35 9.02
N ALA A 43 -1.19 4.32 7.77
CA ALA A 43 -0.90 3.24 6.84
C ALA A 43 0.60 3.10 6.56
N GLY A 44 1.29 4.23 6.31
CA GLY A 44 2.72 4.24 6.03
C GLY A 44 3.55 3.71 7.20
N ARG A 45 3.27 4.18 8.41
CA ARG A 45 3.97 3.74 9.62
C ARG A 45 3.69 2.28 9.98
N ALA A 46 2.42 1.87 9.96
CA ALA A 46 2.05 0.48 10.19
C ALA A 46 2.67 -0.46 9.16
N GLY A 47 2.77 -0.02 7.90
CA GLY A 47 3.45 -0.78 6.85
C GLY A 47 4.96 -0.91 7.08
N ILE A 48 5.64 0.16 7.51
CA ILE A 48 7.06 0.11 7.87
C ILE A 48 7.27 -0.84 9.04
N ALA A 49 6.47 -0.69 10.10
CA ALA A 49 6.51 -1.51 11.30
C ALA A 49 6.31 -3.01 10.98
N LEU A 50 5.34 -3.33 10.13
CA LEU A 50 5.10 -4.71 9.70
C LEU A 50 6.30 -5.25 8.91
N HIS A 51 6.79 -4.52 7.91
CA HIS A 51 7.95 -4.96 7.12
C HIS A 51 9.25 -5.08 7.92
N ALA A 52 9.38 -4.37 9.04
CA ALA A 52 10.53 -4.48 9.93
C ALA A 52 10.46 -5.73 10.85
N THR A 53 9.27 -6.28 11.06
CA THR A 53 9.03 -7.33 12.08
C THR A 53 8.75 -8.71 11.49
N VAL A 54 8.47 -8.80 10.18
CA VAL A 54 8.26 -10.07 9.49
C VAL A 54 9.11 -10.19 8.23
N SER A 55 9.45 -11.43 7.86
CA SER A 55 10.34 -11.72 6.73
C SER A 55 9.60 -11.92 5.41
N ASP A 56 8.30 -12.20 5.45
CA ASP A 56 7.50 -12.42 4.25
C ASP A 56 7.11 -11.10 3.56
N TYR A 57 7.04 -11.12 2.24
CA TYR A 57 6.51 -9.99 1.49
C TYR A 57 4.99 -10.10 1.39
N HIS A 58 4.30 -9.27 2.17
CA HIS A 58 2.85 -9.17 2.21
C HIS A 58 2.33 -7.93 1.48
N THR A 59 1.11 -8.02 0.99
CA THR A 59 0.43 -6.97 0.23
C THR A 59 -0.02 -5.79 1.10
N SER A 60 -0.31 -4.64 0.48
CA SER A 60 -0.64 -3.39 1.19
C SER A 60 -1.90 -3.47 2.04
N GLY A 61 -2.84 -4.37 1.70
CA GLY A 61 -4.11 -4.51 2.42
C GLY A 61 -3.99 -4.64 3.94
N ALA A 62 -2.94 -5.32 4.44
CA ALA A 62 -2.69 -5.51 5.87
C ALA A 62 -2.60 -4.18 6.64
N TRP A 63 -1.79 -3.24 6.16
CA TRP A 63 -1.57 -1.95 6.81
C TRP A 63 -2.49 -0.84 6.28
N ASN A 64 -3.05 -1.01 5.08
CA ASN A 64 -4.11 -0.13 4.57
C ASN A 64 -5.38 -0.20 5.41
N ALA A 65 -5.67 -1.36 6.01
CA ALA A 65 -6.78 -1.49 6.96
C ALA A 65 -6.65 -0.48 8.11
N LEU A 66 -5.46 -0.35 8.71
CA LEU A 66 -5.22 0.62 9.79
C LEU A 66 -5.36 2.07 9.32
N GLY A 67 -4.85 2.41 8.14
CA GLY A 67 -5.00 3.75 7.57
C GLY A 67 -6.46 4.12 7.33
N VAL A 68 -7.24 3.20 6.77
CA VAL A 68 -8.68 3.39 6.57
C VAL A 68 -9.42 3.49 7.89
N THR A 69 -9.08 2.66 8.88
CA THR A 69 -9.61 2.78 10.25
C THR A 69 -9.34 4.16 10.83
N ALA A 70 -8.14 4.72 10.66
CA ALA A 70 -7.80 6.04 11.19
C ALA A 70 -8.63 7.17 10.54
N VAL A 71 -8.86 7.09 9.22
CA VAL A 71 -9.77 8.02 8.51
C VAL A 71 -11.19 7.90 9.06
N ALA A 72 -11.70 6.67 9.14
CA ALA A 72 -13.04 6.40 9.65
C ALA A 72 -13.19 6.88 11.11
N ALA A 73 -12.23 6.57 11.98
CA ALA A 73 -12.24 6.97 13.38
C ALA A 73 -12.30 8.49 13.53
N ARG A 74 -11.49 9.23 12.74
CA ARG A 74 -11.50 10.69 12.73
C ARG A 74 -12.85 11.25 12.27
N LEU A 75 -13.38 10.78 11.15
CA LEU A 75 -14.62 11.30 10.59
C LEU A 75 -15.87 10.89 11.39
N ARG A 76 -15.81 9.77 12.09
CA ARG A 76 -16.88 9.28 12.98
C ARG A 76 -16.74 9.76 14.42
N ARG A 77 -15.65 10.46 14.76
CA ARG A 77 -15.35 10.98 16.10
C ARG A 77 -15.29 9.89 17.17
N LEU A 78 -14.60 8.80 16.84
CA LEU A 78 -14.32 7.75 17.83
C LEU A 78 -13.42 8.31 18.94
N ASP A 79 -13.69 7.89 20.18
CA ASP A 79 -12.82 8.20 21.31
C ASP A 79 -11.54 7.35 21.31
N GLU A 80 -10.64 7.58 22.27
CA GLU A 80 -9.35 6.90 22.38
C GLU A 80 -9.51 5.37 22.54
N THR A 81 -10.49 4.94 23.34
CA THR A 81 -10.77 3.52 23.56
C THR A 81 -11.24 2.90 22.26
N GLN A 82 -12.25 3.49 21.62
CA GLN A 82 -12.79 3.01 20.35
C GLN A 82 -11.75 2.99 19.23
N LEU A 83 -10.87 4.00 19.16
CA LEU A 83 -9.77 4.02 18.20
C LEU A 83 -8.82 2.84 18.42
N ARG A 84 -8.42 2.58 19.67
CA ARG A 84 -7.53 1.47 20.00
C ARG A 84 -8.15 0.12 19.63
N GLU A 85 -9.41 -0.11 20.02
CA GLU A 85 -10.15 -1.33 19.67
C GLU A 85 -10.27 -1.48 18.14
N ALA A 86 -10.57 -0.39 17.42
CA ALA A 86 -10.70 -0.40 15.96
C ALA A 86 -9.37 -0.73 15.26
N LEU A 87 -8.26 -0.14 15.70
CA LEU A 87 -6.94 -0.45 15.14
C LEU A 87 -6.59 -1.91 15.38
N GLY A 88 -6.92 -2.44 16.56
CA GLY A 88 -6.75 -3.84 16.89
C GLY A 88 -7.51 -4.80 15.99
N ILE A 89 -8.82 -4.57 15.80
CA ILE A 89 -9.66 -5.35 14.89
C ILE A 89 -9.12 -5.30 13.46
N ALA A 90 -8.73 -4.10 13.00
CA ALA A 90 -8.23 -3.89 11.65
C ALA A 90 -6.89 -4.60 11.40
N GLU A 91 -5.96 -4.56 12.35
CA GLU A 91 -4.66 -5.21 12.25
C GLU A 91 -4.78 -6.73 12.31
N TYR A 92 -5.66 -7.24 13.18
CA TYR A 92 -5.89 -8.68 13.34
C TYR A 92 -6.53 -9.31 12.10
N HIS A 93 -7.50 -8.63 11.47
CA HIS A 93 -8.19 -9.14 10.28
C HIS A 93 -7.58 -8.68 8.95
N GLY A 94 -6.68 -7.69 8.98
CA GLY A 94 -6.05 -7.11 7.79
C GLY A 94 -5.38 -8.18 6.92
N PRO A 95 -5.59 -8.17 5.59
CA PRO A 95 -5.12 -9.24 4.72
C PRO A 95 -3.60 -9.15 4.52
N ARG A 96 -2.86 -10.04 5.19
CA ARG A 96 -1.42 -10.29 4.96
C ARG A 96 -1.22 -11.25 3.78
N SER A 97 -1.85 -10.97 2.65
CA SER A 97 -1.72 -11.80 1.44
C SER A 97 -0.26 -11.83 1.01
N GLN A 98 0.29 -13.01 0.72
CA GLN A 98 1.70 -13.16 0.32
C GLN A 98 1.86 -12.76 -1.14
N MET A 99 2.47 -11.60 -1.40
CA MET A 99 2.58 -11.00 -2.73
C MET A 99 3.29 -11.92 -3.73
N MET A 100 4.29 -12.68 -3.26
CA MET A 100 5.04 -13.59 -4.12
C MET A 100 4.21 -14.76 -4.67
N ARG A 101 3.08 -15.12 -4.04
CA ARG A 101 2.19 -16.18 -4.55
C ARG A 101 1.45 -15.73 -5.81
N GLU A 102 0.99 -14.48 -5.86
CA GLU A 102 0.38 -13.90 -7.05
C GLU A 102 1.40 -13.72 -8.17
N ILE A 103 2.64 -13.33 -7.84
CA ILE A 103 3.71 -13.21 -8.82
C ILE A 103 4.07 -14.57 -9.44
N ALA A 104 4.21 -15.61 -8.60
CA ALA A 104 4.52 -16.96 -9.07
C ALA A 104 3.35 -17.59 -9.87
N THR A 105 2.12 -17.24 -9.52
CA THR A 105 0.90 -17.74 -10.18
C THR A 105 -0.01 -16.54 -10.52
N PRO A 106 0.19 -15.88 -11.67
CA PRO A 106 -0.59 -14.71 -12.04
C PRO A 106 -2.10 -15.02 -12.11
N THR A 107 -2.88 -14.28 -11.34
CA THR A 107 -4.35 -14.38 -11.29
C THR A 107 -4.99 -12.99 -11.33
N MET A 108 -6.29 -12.90 -11.03
CA MET A 108 -7.00 -11.63 -10.78
C MET A 108 -6.93 -11.18 -9.32
N LEU A 109 -6.28 -11.96 -8.44
CA LEU A 109 -5.87 -11.45 -7.14
C LEU A 109 -4.87 -10.32 -7.38
N HIS A 110 -4.84 -9.36 -6.45
CA HIS A 110 -3.95 -8.20 -6.47
C HIS A 110 -3.52 -7.86 -5.03
N ASP A 111 -2.96 -6.67 -4.84
CA ASP A 111 -2.40 -6.07 -3.62
C ASP A 111 -3.29 -6.05 -2.34
N GLY A 112 -4.45 -6.72 -2.32
CA GLY A 112 -5.27 -6.90 -1.11
C GLY A 112 -5.85 -5.60 -0.53
N SER A 113 -5.58 -4.46 -1.16
CA SER A 113 -5.98 -3.13 -0.69
C SER A 113 -7.49 -2.92 -0.64
N GLY A 114 -8.24 -3.51 -1.58
CA GLY A 114 -9.71 -3.49 -1.55
C GLY A 114 -10.28 -4.18 -0.30
N PRO A 115 -9.94 -5.46 -0.05
CA PRO A 115 -10.29 -6.13 1.20
C PRO A 115 -9.78 -5.39 2.45
N GLY A 116 -8.56 -4.84 2.43
CA GLY A 116 -8.03 -4.04 3.52
C GLY A 116 -8.89 -2.81 3.84
N ALA A 117 -9.36 -2.09 2.82
CA ALA A 117 -10.26 -0.95 2.99
C ALA A 117 -11.60 -1.36 3.62
N LEU A 118 -12.18 -2.48 3.16
CA LEU A 118 -13.40 -3.04 3.73
C LEU A 118 -13.22 -3.38 5.22
N ILE A 119 -12.11 -4.04 5.57
CA ILE A 119 -11.80 -4.44 6.94
C ILE A 119 -11.60 -3.21 7.83
N GLY A 120 -10.86 -2.19 7.37
CA GLY A 120 -10.63 -0.97 8.14
C GLY A 120 -11.93 -0.21 8.44
N LEU A 121 -12.81 -0.06 7.44
CA LEU A 121 -14.10 0.57 7.66
C LEU A 121 -14.99 -0.24 8.61
N SER A 122 -15.01 -1.57 8.45
CA SER A 122 -15.76 -2.47 9.32
C SER A 122 -15.26 -2.41 10.76
N ALA A 123 -13.95 -2.38 10.97
CA ALA A 123 -13.32 -2.29 12.28
C ALA A 123 -13.72 -1.02 13.04
N ALA A 124 -13.74 0.13 12.36
CA ALA A 124 -14.21 1.38 12.96
C ALA A 124 -15.68 1.30 13.38
N VAL A 125 -16.56 0.73 12.56
CA VAL A 125 -17.99 0.56 12.89
C VAL A 125 -18.20 -0.44 14.02
N LEU A 126 -17.42 -1.53 14.06
CA LEU A 126 -17.47 -2.51 15.13
C LEU A 126 -17.09 -1.90 16.48
N ALA A 127 -15.95 -1.20 16.54
CA ALA A 127 -15.49 -0.54 17.76
C ALA A 127 -16.43 0.57 18.23
N GLU A 128 -17.00 1.35 17.31
CA GLU A 128 -18.03 2.35 17.62
C GLU A 128 -19.24 1.72 18.33
N ARG A 129 -19.57 0.46 18.01
CA ARG A 129 -20.65 -0.31 18.61
C ARG A 129 -20.23 -1.14 19.83
N GLY A 130 -19.02 -0.92 20.35
CA GLY A 130 -18.52 -1.57 21.56
C GLY A 130 -17.92 -2.95 21.35
N PHE A 131 -17.63 -3.35 20.10
CA PHE A 131 -16.85 -4.56 19.84
C PHE A 131 -15.37 -4.31 20.16
N THR A 132 -14.70 -5.28 20.77
CA THR A 132 -13.30 -5.17 21.20
C THR A 132 -12.35 -5.90 20.24
N GLY A 133 -11.13 -5.36 20.10
CA GLY A 133 -10.03 -5.90 19.33
C GLY A 133 -8.85 -6.35 20.21
N ALA A 134 -8.00 -7.21 19.66
CA ALA A 134 -6.69 -7.45 20.24
C ALA A 134 -5.78 -6.23 19.98
N PRO A 135 -4.85 -5.87 20.88
CA PRO A 135 -3.92 -4.75 20.65
C PRO A 135 -3.20 -4.86 19.32
N ALA A 136 -3.12 -3.75 18.57
CA ALA A 136 -2.51 -3.75 17.25
C ALA A 136 -0.99 -3.83 17.38
N ILE A 137 -0.37 -4.97 17.04
CA ILE A 137 1.07 -5.20 17.24
C ILE A 137 1.91 -4.20 16.44
N THR A 138 1.48 -3.87 15.22
CA THR A 138 2.18 -2.89 14.34
C THR A 138 2.09 -1.44 14.83
N VAL A 139 1.35 -1.18 15.91
CA VAL A 139 1.18 0.14 16.53
C VAL A 139 1.71 0.15 17.97
N GLU A 140 1.37 -0.86 18.77
CA GLU A 140 1.55 -0.87 20.22
C GLU A 140 2.77 -1.67 20.70
N ALA A 141 3.35 -2.55 19.86
CA ALA A 141 4.44 -3.40 20.33
C ALA A 141 5.73 -2.60 20.59
N PRO A 142 6.48 -2.90 21.67
CA PRO A 142 7.70 -2.16 22.01
C PRO A 142 8.73 -2.08 20.87
N GLU A 143 8.87 -3.16 20.09
CA GLU A 143 9.79 -3.27 18.97
C GLU A 143 9.46 -2.34 17.79
N VAL A 144 8.21 -1.90 17.65
CA VAL A 144 7.79 -0.98 16.58
C VAL A 144 7.74 0.48 17.03
N ALA A 145 7.96 0.78 18.31
CA ALA A 145 7.78 2.10 18.89
C ALA A 145 8.58 3.20 18.15
N THR A 146 9.79 2.88 17.69
CA THR A 146 10.65 3.81 16.94
C THR A 146 10.01 4.30 15.64
N HIS A 147 9.11 3.53 15.02
CA HIS A 147 8.38 3.92 13.81
C HIS A 147 7.25 4.90 14.06
N TRP A 148 6.97 5.26 15.32
CA TRP A 148 5.88 6.15 15.73
C TRP A 148 6.38 7.40 16.51
N GLN A 149 7.68 7.51 16.78
CA GLN A 149 8.25 8.55 17.66
C GLN A 149 8.23 9.97 17.07
N ASP A 150 8.23 10.12 15.75
CA ASP A 150 8.29 11.41 15.04
C ASP A 150 6.94 11.82 14.43
N LEU A 151 5.83 11.30 14.98
CA LEU A 151 4.47 11.73 14.63
C LEU A 151 4.35 13.26 14.73
N GLY A 152 3.80 13.88 13.68
CA GLY A 152 3.66 15.34 13.60
C GLY A 152 4.91 16.08 13.13
N VAL A 153 6.08 15.42 13.08
CA VAL A 153 7.36 16.00 12.62
C VAL A 153 7.70 15.49 11.23
N PHE A 154 7.69 14.17 11.03
CA PHE A 154 7.95 13.54 9.74
C PHE A 154 6.65 12.97 9.17
N TRP A 155 6.32 13.35 7.94
CA TRP A 155 5.04 13.00 7.32
C TRP A 155 5.24 12.03 6.15
N GLN A 156 4.81 10.78 6.32
CA GLN A 156 4.93 9.73 5.32
C GLN A 156 4.21 10.07 4.00
N SER A 157 3.17 10.90 4.09
CA SER A 157 2.39 11.40 2.96
C SER A 157 3.24 12.19 1.93
N LEU A 158 4.33 12.82 2.36
CA LEU A 158 5.22 13.61 1.50
C LEU A 158 6.27 12.76 0.76
N HIS A 159 6.41 11.49 1.12
CA HIS A 159 7.43 10.57 0.57
C HIS A 159 6.84 9.53 -0.39
N GLN A 160 5.68 9.86 -0.96
CA GLN A 160 4.97 9.02 -1.92
C GLN A 160 5.45 9.33 -3.35
N TYR A 161 5.43 8.32 -4.22
CA TYR A 161 5.70 8.50 -5.65
C TYR A 161 4.48 8.21 -6.52
N VAL A 162 4.36 8.90 -7.64
CA VAL A 162 3.41 8.58 -8.72
C VAL A 162 4.14 7.70 -9.74
N LYS A 163 3.50 6.62 -10.18
CA LYS A 163 4.10 5.70 -11.16
C LYS A 163 4.03 6.34 -12.57
N PRO A 164 5.15 6.44 -13.31
CA PRO A 164 5.11 6.87 -14.71
C PRO A 164 4.57 5.78 -15.64
N TYR A 165 4.70 4.50 -15.25
CA TYR A 165 4.24 3.35 -16.02
C TYR A 165 3.23 2.51 -15.22
N PRO A 166 2.10 2.07 -15.82
CA PRO A 166 1.01 1.37 -15.13
C PRO A 166 1.29 -0.13 -14.91
N ILE A 167 2.51 -0.45 -14.47
CA ILE A 167 3.00 -1.83 -14.25
C ILE A 167 3.71 -1.94 -12.89
N CYS A 168 4.22 -3.13 -12.55
CA CYS A 168 5.03 -3.36 -11.37
C CYS A 168 6.22 -2.38 -11.30
N ARG A 169 6.43 -1.75 -10.13
CA ARG A 169 7.48 -0.73 -9.95
C ARG A 169 8.88 -1.30 -10.22
N TRP A 170 9.07 -2.60 -10.01
CA TRP A 170 10.36 -3.27 -10.17
C TRP A 170 10.85 -3.29 -11.63
N ALA A 171 9.95 -3.14 -12.61
CA ALA A 171 10.33 -3.03 -14.02
C ALA A 171 10.74 -1.61 -14.46
N HIS A 172 10.44 -0.59 -13.66
CA HIS A 172 10.58 0.80 -14.10
C HIS A 172 12.03 1.19 -14.33
N ALA A 173 12.95 0.77 -13.47
CA ALA A 173 14.37 1.10 -13.60
C ALA A 173 14.97 0.51 -14.89
N ALA A 174 14.54 -0.69 -15.29
CA ALA A 174 14.98 -1.31 -16.55
C ALA A 174 14.43 -0.54 -17.76
N ILE A 175 13.15 -0.15 -17.72
CA ILE A 175 12.53 0.68 -18.77
C ILE A 175 13.28 2.00 -18.92
N ASP A 176 13.53 2.71 -17.82
CA ASP A 176 14.21 4.00 -17.84
C ASP A 176 15.65 3.88 -18.36
N ALA A 177 16.38 2.82 -17.97
CA ALA A 177 17.73 2.56 -18.44
C ALA A 177 17.79 2.26 -19.94
N VAL A 178 16.94 1.36 -20.44
CA VAL A 178 16.88 1.04 -21.87
C VAL A 178 16.46 2.27 -22.67
N ARG A 179 15.44 2.99 -22.22
CA ARG A 179 14.99 4.24 -22.87
C ARG A 179 16.12 5.28 -22.92
N GLY A 180 16.88 5.44 -21.84
CA GLY A 180 18.04 6.33 -21.79
C GLY A 180 19.08 5.99 -22.84
N LEU A 181 19.43 4.71 -22.97
CA LEU A 181 20.36 4.22 -24.00
C LEU A 181 19.83 4.47 -25.42
N CYS A 182 18.57 4.13 -25.69
CA CYS A 182 17.97 4.34 -27.00
C CYS A 182 17.99 5.83 -27.40
N LEU A 183 17.64 6.73 -26.49
CA LEU A 183 17.66 8.16 -26.75
C LEU A 183 19.08 8.72 -26.94
N SER A 184 20.03 8.25 -26.15
CA SER A 184 21.41 8.77 -26.18
C SER A 184 22.20 8.30 -27.40
N HIS A 185 21.82 7.15 -27.96
CA HIS A 185 22.51 6.52 -29.09
C HIS A 185 21.67 6.45 -30.36
N ASN A 186 20.46 7.02 -30.36
CA ASN A 186 19.49 6.97 -31.46
C ASN A 186 19.23 5.52 -31.95
N LEU A 187 19.04 4.59 -31.01
CA LEU A 187 18.76 3.18 -31.29
C LEU A 187 17.26 2.96 -31.43
N GLY A 188 16.86 2.28 -32.50
CA GLY A 188 15.54 1.67 -32.65
C GLY A 188 15.54 0.20 -32.19
N ALA A 189 14.34 -0.38 -32.08
CA ALA A 189 14.20 -1.79 -31.71
C ALA A 189 14.91 -2.75 -32.69
N SER A 190 14.99 -2.39 -33.97
CA SER A 190 15.71 -3.16 -35.00
C SER A 190 17.23 -3.20 -34.81
N ASP A 191 17.79 -2.26 -34.04
CA ASP A 191 19.23 -2.17 -33.80
C ASP A 191 19.67 -3.00 -32.58
N ILE A 192 18.72 -3.57 -31.84
CA ILE A 192 18.95 -4.25 -30.57
C ILE A 192 18.80 -5.75 -30.75
N ALA A 193 19.92 -6.48 -30.73
CA ALA A 193 19.91 -7.93 -30.81
C ALA A 193 19.45 -8.61 -29.49
N HIS A 194 19.80 -8.03 -28.34
CA HIS A 194 19.53 -8.60 -27.02
C HIS A 194 19.54 -7.52 -25.92
N VAL A 195 18.71 -7.71 -24.88
CA VAL A 195 18.71 -6.90 -23.66
C VAL A 195 18.89 -7.82 -22.45
N GLN A 196 19.94 -7.59 -21.67
CA GLN A 196 20.17 -8.26 -20.40
C GLN A 196 19.95 -7.27 -19.25
N VAL A 197 19.03 -7.60 -18.35
CA VAL A 197 18.73 -6.80 -17.15
C VAL A 197 19.24 -7.54 -15.91
N ASN A 198 20.22 -6.96 -15.22
CA ASN A 198 20.65 -7.43 -13.90
C ASN A 198 19.87 -6.67 -12.82
N SER A 199 19.14 -7.38 -11.97
CA SER A 199 18.30 -6.78 -10.93
C SER A 199 18.25 -7.65 -9.66
N PHE A 200 17.53 -7.20 -8.64
CA PHE A 200 17.34 -7.94 -7.40
C PHE A 200 16.34 -9.09 -7.56
N HIS A 201 16.39 -10.04 -6.62
CA HIS A 201 15.64 -11.30 -6.66
C HIS A 201 14.16 -11.14 -7.08
N TYR A 202 13.41 -10.24 -6.44
CA TYR A 202 11.98 -10.14 -6.74
C TYR A 202 11.66 -9.56 -8.13
N ALA A 203 12.50 -8.66 -8.66
CA ALA A 203 12.35 -8.18 -10.03
C ALA A 203 12.61 -9.30 -11.05
N ALA A 204 13.58 -10.18 -10.76
CA ALA A 204 13.87 -11.35 -11.59
C ALA A 204 12.79 -12.44 -11.50
N ALA A 205 12.03 -12.47 -10.39
CA ALA A 205 10.93 -13.41 -10.17
C ALA A 205 9.60 -13.00 -10.83
N LEU A 206 9.56 -11.83 -11.48
CA LEU A 206 8.42 -11.41 -12.32
C LEU A 206 8.19 -12.41 -13.47
N PHE A 207 6.98 -12.40 -14.04
CA PHE A 207 6.53 -13.36 -15.04
C PHE A 207 7.56 -13.55 -16.17
N ASP A 208 8.04 -14.79 -16.30
CA ASP A 208 9.09 -15.18 -17.23
C ASP A 208 8.48 -15.66 -18.56
N GLY A 209 8.03 -14.72 -19.40
CA GLY A 209 7.48 -15.04 -20.71
C GLY A 209 6.81 -13.87 -21.42
N MET A 210 6.29 -14.15 -22.62
CA MET A 210 5.42 -13.21 -23.33
C MET A 210 4.00 -13.28 -22.74
N PRO A 211 3.46 -12.18 -22.21
CA PRO A 211 2.17 -12.17 -21.56
C PRO A 211 1.02 -12.29 -22.58
N ASP A 212 0.03 -13.10 -22.25
CA ASP A 212 -1.25 -13.28 -22.97
C ASP A 212 -2.45 -12.67 -22.20
N THR A 213 -2.20 -12.10 -21.01
CA THR A 213 -3.19 -11.42 -20.18
C THR A 213 -2.62 -10.13 -19.59
N THR A 214 -3.52 -9.21 -19.21
CA THR A 214 -3.14 -7.96 -18.54
C THR A 214 -2.40 -8.21 -17.22
N SER A 215 -2.85 -9.17 -16.40
CA SER A 215 -2.16 -9.50 -15.14
C SER A 215 -0.72 -9.95 -15.36
N LYS A 216 -0.48 -10.80 -16.37
CA LYS A 216 0.90 -11.21 -16.71
C LYS A 216 1.72 -10.04 -17.24
N ALA A 217 1.14 -9.19 -18.08
CA ALA A 217 1.83 -8.03 -18.64
C ALA A 217 2.26 -7.02 -17.56
N GLN A 218 1.41 -6.75 -16.58
CA GLN A 218 1.71 -5.82 -15.48
C GLN A 218 2.84 -6.32 -14.55
N TYR A 219 3.07 -7.63 -14.53
CA TYR A 219 4.14 -8.28 -13.75
C TYR A 219 5.17 -8.97 -14.63
N SER A 220 5.43 -8.47 -15.85
CA SER A 220 6.51 -8.95 -16.70
C SER A 220 7.60 -7.88 -16.80
N LEU A 221 8.86 -8.28 -16.55
CA LEU A 221 10.02 -7.42 -16.75
C LEU A 221 10.47 -7.41 -18.22
N ARG A 222 10.15 -8.46 -18.97
CA ARG A 222 10.64 -8.70 -20.34
C ARG A 222 9.72 -8.14 -21.42
N PHE A 223 8.47 -7.82 -21.07
CA PHE A 223 7.45 -7.25 -21.95
C PHE A 223 7.45 -5.72 -21.84
#